data_AF-A0A646I318-F1
#
_entry.id   AF-A0A646I318-F1
#
_cell.length_a   1.000
_cell.length_b   1.000
_cell.length_c   1.000
_cell.angle_alpha   90.00
_cell.angle_beta   90.00
_cell.angle_gamma   90.00
#
_symmetry.space_group_name_H-M   'P 1'
#
loop_
_entity.id
_entity.type
_entity.pdbx_description
1 polymer ?
#
loop_
_entity_poly.entity_id
_entity_poly.type
_entity_poly.pdbx_seq_one_letter_code
_entity_poly.pdbx_strand_id
1 'polypeptide(L)'
;MIPAGRQSIQHTSSRCAQPRAWMRAVAWLVGSGLHPKAGETTLAVARDLAARMDYESGHVLYDLGGTARRTGTSPATVKRHVSYLRQLGALVWVRHGSKKNLCLPGRKYTATATIYAAVIPPSYDTAMGNRLSGTGYRARVIGVTEAGRERAVVTARQVAKAVDNPSGKPVDNRRPAGREPHSRGGSRNLHKVEVSGGLKDTSRKCASRPNRSTSPSETGSSGAGRRRSPLQVARDIVTARQVRPLVGWAQHEQLRKLAFALRPLLDRGQDAQTIAAELSSWQYADGPGVTWRPAEPAAYITARLKRRAGCEEAESGFVTARESPALQAHFEQLRATEALRRMIEEANAPARTEEDRRQARLAARHDPQRVLDHLAECGEDDTFDLYGWRLVSWAQRLADSPHLRQRSRA
;
A
#
# COMPACT_ATOMS: atom_id res chain seq x y z
N MET A 1 -9.70 36.31 0.61
CA MET A 1 -10.55 35.09 0.48
C MET A 1 -11.17 35.05 -0.91
N ILE A 2 -11.40 33.86 -1.49
CA ILE A 2 -11.95 33.71 -2.84
C ILE A 2 -13.49 33.79 -2.81
N PRO A 3 -14.13 34.63 -3.65
CA PRO A 3 -15.59 34.75 -3.71
C PRO A 3 -16.25 33.51 -4.30
N ALA A 4 -17.50 33.23 -3.93
CA ALA A 4 -18.22 32.00 -4.31
C ALA A 4 -18.28 31.77 -5.84
N GLY A 5 -18.44 32.82 -6.64
CA GLY A 5 -18.49 32.74 -8.11
C GLY A 5 -17.18 32.27 -8.78
N ARG A 6 -16.05 32.29 -8.05
CA ARG A 6 -14.74 31.79 -8.53
C ARG A 6 -14.35 30.43 -7.95
N GLN A 7 -15.30 29.75 -7.30
CA GLN A 7 -15.07 28.46 -6.67
C GLN A 7 -15.57 27.28 -7.51
N SER A 8 -15.74 27.45 -8.82
CA SER A 8 -16.02 26.39 -9.80
C SER A 8 -14.83 26.20 -10.74
N ILE A 9 -14.69 25.02 -11.34
CA ILE A 9 -13.60 24.72 -12.29
C ILE A 9 -13.54 25.73 -13.45
N GLN A 10 -14.69 26.20 -13.93
CA GLN A 10 -14.78 27.10 -15.09
C GLN A 10 -14.26 28.51 -14.81
N HIS A 11 -14.28 28.95 -13.55
CA HIS A 11 -14.00 30.35 -13.17
C HIS A 11 -12.86 30.50 -12.17
N THR A 12 -12.24 29.40 -11.73
CA THR A 12 -11.15 29.47 -10.78
C THR A 12 -9.86 29.92 -11.44
N SER A 13 -9.11 30.79 -10.75
CA SER A 13 -7.73 31.15 -11.09
C SER A 13 -6.71 30.17 -10.51
N SER A 14 -7.15 29.21 -9.70
CA SER A 14 -6.28 28.25 -9.00
C SER A 14 -5.98 27.05 -9.90
N ARG A 15 -4.76 26.53 -9.87
CA ARG A 15 -4.34 25.39 -10.69
C ARG A 15 -4.75 24.06 -10.08
N CYS A 16 -5.00 23.04 -10.89
CA CYS A 16 -5.22 21.69 -10.39
C CYS A 16 -3.98 21.14 -9.66
N ALA A 17 -4.21 20.27 -8.69
CA ALA A 17 -3.15 19.70 -7.88
C ALA A 17 -3.38 18.24 -7.53
N GLN A 18 -2.29 17.49 -7.52
CA GLN A 18 -2.28 16.13 -6.98
C GLN A 18 -2.37 16.15 -5.45
N PRO A 19 -2.85 15.08 -4.80
CA PRO A 19 -3.14 15.07 -3.36
C PRO A 19 -1.97 15.50 -2.48
N ARG A 20 -0.74 15.07 -2.83
CA ARG A 20 0.47 15.42 -2.07
C ARG A 20 0.85 16.90 -2.19
N ALA A 21 0.83 17.45 -3.40
CA ALA A 21 1.12 18.86 -3.62
C ALA A 21 0.03 19.74 -2.99
N TRP A 22 -1.23 19.31 -3.11
CA TRP A 22 -2.37 19.96 -2.51
C TRP A 22 -2.25 20.02 -0.98
N MET A 23 -1.93 18.91 -0.30
CA MET A 23 -1.76 18.91 1.16
C MET A 23 -0.65 19.85 1.64
N ARG A 24 0.46 19.96 0.89
CA ARG A 24 1.53 20.92 1.20
C ARG A 24 1.03 22.37 1.09
N ALA A 25 0.24 22.66 0.06
CA ALA A 25 -0.36 23.98 -0.10
C ALA A 25 -1.37 24.28 1.00
N VAL A 26 -2.24 23.33 1.36
CA VAL A 26 -3.21 23.50 2.46
C VAL A 26 -2.51 23.75 3.79
N ALA A 27 -1.46 22.99 4.11
CA ALA A 27 -0.67 23.20 5.32
C ALA A 27 -0.09 24.62 5.38
N TRP A 28 0.44 25.13 4.26
CA TRP A 28 0.92 26.51 4.17
C TRP A 28 -0.21 27.53 4.31
N LEU A 29 -1.35 27.35 3.63
CA LEU A 29 -2.48 28.29 3.67
C LEU A 29 -3.08 28.43 5.07
N VAL A 30 -3.15 27.33 5.82
CA VAL A 30 -3.59 27.34 7.23
C VAL A 30 -2.51 27.95 8.12
N GLY A 31 -1.25 27.54 7.95
CA GLY A 31 -0.12 28.06 8.74
C GLY A 31 0.16 29.55 8.51
N SER A 32 -0.17 30.09 7.34
CA SER A 32 -0.04 31.52 7.02
C SER A 32 -1.21 32.37 7.54
N GLY A 33 -2.19 31.77 8.23
CA GLY A 33 -3.29 32.50 8.89
C GLY A 33 -4.25 33.22 7.93
N LEU A 34 -4.32 32.83 6.65
CA LEU A 34 -5.15 33.53 5.65
C LEU A 34 -6.66 33.41 5.90
N HIS A 35 -7.07 32.48 6.76
CA HIS A 35 -8.44 32.34 7.20
C HIS A 35 -8.48 32.20 8.74
N PRO A 36 -9.16 33.12 9.47
CA PRO A 36 -9.05 33.20 10.92
C PRO A 36 -9.61 31.98 11.67
N LYS A 37 -10.52 31.22 11.03
CA LYS A 37 -11.14 30.02 11.61
C LYS A 37 -10.58 28.71 11.03
N ALA A 38 -9.56 28.78 10.18
CA ALA A 38 -8.93 27.58 9.66
C ALA A 38 -7.79 27.17 10.61
N GLY A 39 -7.81 25.92 11.07
CA GLY A 39 -6.83 25.40 12.02
C GLY A 39 -6.64 23.91 11.88
N GLU A 40 -6.28 23.23 12.97
CA GLU A 40 -5.96 21.79 12.97
C GLU A 40 -7.12 20.92 12.45
N THR A 41 -8.36 21.26 12.80
CA THR A 41 -9.56 20.58 12.29
C THR A 41 -9.71 20.72 10.77
N THR A 42 -9.32 21.87 10.19
CA THR A 42 -9.26 22.02 8.73
C THR A 42 -8.23 21.09 8.11
N LEU A 43 -7.07 20.94 8.75
CA LEU A 43 -6.02 20.02 8.29
C LEU A 43 -6.46 18.56 8.40
N ALA A 44 -7.16 18.17 9.47
CA ALA A 44 -7.73 16.84 9.61
C ALA A 44 -8.74 16.51 8.50
N VAL A 45 -9.67 17.42 8.21
CA VAL A 45 -10.62 17.27 7.09
C VAL A 45 -9.88 17.23 5.74
N ALA A 46 -8.84 18.06 5.57
CA ALA A 46 -8.04 18.03 4.34
C ALA A 46 -7.31 16.69 4.16
N ARG A 47 -6.70 16.13 5.23
CA ARG A 47 -6.04 14.80 5.17
C ARG A 47 -7.02 13.70 4.74
N ASP A 48 -8.24 13.69 5.28
CA ASP A 48 -9.28 12.73 4.86
C ASP A 48 -9.62 12.86 3.38
N LEU A 49 -9.78 14.09 2.90
CA LEU A 49 -10.07 14.34 1.49
C LEU A 49 -8.90 13.91 0.61
N ALA A 50 -7.66 14.26 0.96
CA ALA A 50 -6.46 13.90 0.20
C ALA A 50 -6.26 12.38 0.10
N ALA A 51 -6.58 11.63 1.16
CA ALA A 51 -6.47 10.17 1.16
C ALA A 51 -7.43 9.50 0.17
N ARG A 52 -8.52 10.17 -0.19
CA ARG A 52 -9.58 9.65 -1.08
C ARG A 52 -9.60 10.33 -2.45
N MET A 53 -8.72 11.30 -2.68
CA MET A 53 -8.62 11.97 -3.96
C MET A 53 -8.05 11.02 -5.00
N ASP A 54 -8.59 11.08 -6.21
CA ASP A 54 -7.95 10.48 -7.37
C ASP A 54 -6.55 11.10 -7.55
N TYR A 55 -5.54 10.25 -7.72
CA TYR A 55 -4.15 10.68 -7.73
C TYR A 55 -3.83 11.56 -8.95
N GLU A 56 -4.50 11.33 -10.07
CA GLU A 56 -4.22 12.02 -11.34
C GLU A 56 -4.95 13.35 -11.45
N SER A 57 -6.26 13.35 -11.16
CA SER A 57 -7.14 14.51 -11.31
C SER A 57 -7.28 15.35 -10.05
N GLY A 58 -6.98 14.79 -8.87
CA GLY A 58 -7.24 15.43 -7.58
C GLY A 58 -8.73 15.57 -7.26
N HIS A 59 -9.60 14.80 -7.92
CA HIS A 59 -11.04 14.82 -7.68
C HIS A 59 -11.41 13.97 -6.47
N VAL A 60 -12.39 14.42 -5.68
CA VAL A 60 -12.88 13.70 -4.52
C VAL A 60 -14.40 13.76 -4.44
N LEU A 61 -15.01 12.59 -4.22
CA LEU A 61 -16.42 12.47 -3.89
C LEU A 61 -16.64 12.94 -2.45
N TYR A 62 -17.49 13.96 -2.30
CA TYR A 62 -17.81 14.52 -1.01
C TYR A 62 -18.87 13.68 -0.31
N ASP A 63 -18.41 12.95 0.70
CA ASP A 63 -19.23 12.19 1.63
C ASP A 63 -19.21 12.90 2.99
N LEU A 64 -20.25 13.70 3.26
CA LEU A 64 -20.34 14.47 4.51
C LEU A 64 -20.37 13.55 5.74
N GLY A 65 -21.17 12.47 5.68
CA GLY A 65 -21.39 11.58 6.82
C GLY A 65 -20.17 10.71 7.11
N GLY A 66 -19.57 10.11 6.10
CA GLY A 66 -18.35 9.32 6.31
C GLY A 66 -17.14 10.17 6.65
N THR A 67 -17.02 11.40 6.12
CA THR A 67 -15.94 12.32 6.55
C THR A 67 -16.08 12.64 8.04
N ALA A 68 -17.29 12.99 8.49
CA ALA A 68 -17.58 13.26 9.90
C ALA A 68 -17.19 12.09 10.81
N ARG A 69 -17.54 10.85 10.43
CA ARG A 69 -17.18 9.63 11.18
C ARG A 69 -15.67 9.41 11.23
N ARG A 70 -14.96 9.51 10.10
CA ARG A 70 -13.51 9.23 10.04
C ARG A 70 -12.67 10.28 10.75
N THR A 71 -13.11 11.54 10.75
CA THR A 71 -12.40 12.62 11.45
C THR A 71 -12.85 12.79 12.89
N GLY A 72 -13.86 12.06 13.37
CA GLY A 72 -14.41 12.20 14.72
C GLY A 72 -15.06 13.56 14.97
N THR A 73 -15.61 14.21 13.94
CA THR A 73 -16.18 15.56 14.03
C THR A 73 -17.65 15.59 13.64
N SER A 74 -18.39 16.61 14.06
CA SER A 74 -19.79 16.76 13.64
C SER A 74 -19.92 17.08 12.13
N PRO A 75 -21.01 16.66 11.47
CA PRO A 75 -21.27 17.04 10.07
C PRO A 75 -21.29 18.56 9.84
N ALA A 76 -21.79 19.33 10.81
CA ALA A 76 -21.78 20.80 10.74
C ALA A 76 -20.35 21.35 10.71
N THR A 77 -19.45 20.79 11.53
CA THR A 77 -18.04 21.13 11.58
C THR A 77 -17.35 20.83 10.24
N VAL A 78 -17.57 19.63 9.67
CA VAL A 78 -17.03 19.27 8.35
C VAL A 78 -17.49 20.26 7.28
N LYS A 79 -18.79 20.58 7.24
CA LYS A 79 -19.34 21.55 6.28
C LYS A 79 -18.68 22.93 6.40
N ARG A 80 -18.42 23.41 7.63
CA ARG A 80 -17.71 24.68 7.88
C ARG A 80 -16.27 24.62 7.38
N HIS A 81 -15.51 23.59 7.73
CA HIS A 81 -14.10 23.47 7.33
C HIS A 81 -13.92 23.26 5.83
N VAL A 82 -14.82 22.54 5.16
CA VAL A 82 -14.86 22.46 3.69
C VAL A 82 -15.15 23.83 3.07
N SER A 83 -16.05 24.63 3.67
CA SER A 83 -16.27 26.02 3.24
C SER A 83 -15.00 26.87 3.41
N TYR A 84 -14.25 26.69 4.48
CA TYR A 84 -12.99 27.43 4.70
C TYR A 84 -11.93 27.03 3.67
N LEU A 85 -11.77 25.75 3.37
CA LEU A 85 -10.89 25.28 2.29
C LEU A 85 -11.25 25.89 0.93
N ARG A 86 -12.55 26.02 0.64
CA ARG A 86 -13.01 26.70 -0.59
C ARG A 86 -12.69 28.20 -0.59
N GLN A 87 -12.91 28.88 0.54
CA GLN A 87 -12.61 30.31 0.68
C GLN A 87 -11.10 30.61 0.63
N LEU A 88 -10.26 29.66 1.08
CA LEU A 88 -8.81 29.68 0.92
C LEU A 88 -8.36 29.41 -0.52
N GLY A 89 -9.25 28.94 -1.39
CA GLY A 89 -8.92 28.56 -2.76
C GLY A 89 -8.21 27.21 -2.87
N ALA A 90 -8.37 26.34 -1.88
CA ALA A 90 -7.85 24.98 -1.90
C ALA A 90 -8.83 23.98 -2.55
N LEU A 91 -10.13 24.30 -2.60
CA LEU A 91 -11.15 23.43 -3.19
C LEU A 91 -12.06 24.20 -4.15
N VAL A 92 -12.45 23.54 -5.24
CA VAL A 92 -13.43 24.05 -6.22
C VAL A 92 -14.45 22.99 -6.59
N TRP A 93 -15.65 23.43 -6.97
CA TRP A 93 -16.71 22.57 -7.48
C TRP A 93 -16.37 22.07 -8.88
N VAL A 94 -16.39 20.75 -9.03
CA VAL A 94 -16.46 20.08 -10.34
C VAL A 94 -17.93 19.93 -10.73
N ARG A 95 -18.72 19.41 -9.79
CA ARG A 95 -20.15 19.17 -9.97
C ARG A 95 -20.86 19.36 -8.64
N HIS A 96 -21.97 20.10 -8.68
CA HIS A 96 -22.87 20.21 -7.53
C HIS A 96 -23.69 18.94 -7.39
N GLY A 97 -23.70 18.35 -6.18
CA GLY A 97 -24.61 17.26 -5.86
C GLY A 97 -26.06 17.75 -5.83
N SER A 98 -27.00 16.88 -6.21
CA SER A 98 -28.44 17.14 -6.14
C SER A 98 -29.12 16.07 -5.30
N LYS A 99 -30.08 16.48 -4.49
CA LYS A 99 -30.92 15.56 -3.70
C LYS A 99 -32.01 14.86 -4.53
N LYS A 100 -32.23 15.27 -5.79
CA LYS A 100 -33.40 14.88 -6.60
C LYS A 100 -33.08 14.09 -7.90
N ASN A 101 -31.81 13.78 -8.18
CA ASN A 101 -31.40 13.52 -9.58
C ASN A 101 -31.38 12.06 -10.07
N LEU A 102 -31.48 11.04 -9.23
CA LEU A 102 -31.48 9.65 -9.69
C LEU A 102 -32.75 8.93 -9.24
N CYS A 103 -33.78 8.93 -10.10
CA CYS A 103 -34.85 7.93 -10.03
C CYS A 103 -34.34 6.69 -10.78
N LEU A 104 -33.86 5.69 -10.05
CA LEU A 104 -33.58 4.38 -10.62
C LEU A 104 -34.88 3.57 -10.53
N PRO A 105 -35.28 2.82 -11.58
CA PRO A 105 -36.51 2.03 -11.53
C PRO A 105 -36.46 1.07 -10.32
N GLY A 106 -37.50 1.11 -9.49
CA GLY A 106 -37.60 0.32 -8.25
C GLY A 106 -36.82 0.84 -7.05
N ARG A 107 -36.18 2.02 -7.11
CA ARG A 107 -35.48 2.64 -5.97
C ARG A 107 -35.94 4.07 -5.72
N LYS A 108 -35.94 4.47 -4.44
CA LYS A 108 -36.17 5.86 -4.04
C LYS A 108 -35.10 6.77 -4.65
N TYR A 109 -35.45 8.06 -4.83
CA TYR A 109 -34.52 9.08 -5.32
C TYR A 109 -33.17 8.99 -4.59
N THR A 110 -32.11 8.73 -5.35
CA THR A 110 -30.74 8.64 -4.82
C THR A 110 -30.05 9.98 -5.05
N ALA A 111 -29.52 10.58 -3.98
CA ALA A 111 -28.80 11.84 -4.07
C ALA A 111 -27.48 11.66 -4.84
N THR A 112 -27.18 12.56 -5.78
CA THR A 112 -25.87 12.59 -6.44
C THR A 112 -24.87 13.24 -5.52
N ALA A 113 -23.74 12.58 -5.28
CA ALA A 113 -22.66 13.14 -4.47
C ALA A 113 -22.07 14.39 -5.13
N THR A 114 -21.69 15.35 -4.29
CA THR A 114 -20.91 16.51 -4.70
C THR A 114 -19.50 16.07 -5.08
N ILE A 115 -18.94 16.65 -6.15
CA ILE A 115 -17.55 16.40 -6.56
C ILE A 115 -16.75 17.68 -6.40
N TYR A 116 -15.68 17.59 -5.62
CA TYR A 116 -14.67 18.65 -5.49
C TYR A 116 -13.40 18.29 -6.24
N ALA A 117 -12.67 19.32 -6.67
CA ALA A 117 -11.29 19.18 -7.13
C ALA A 117 -10.32 19.92 -6.20
N ALA A 118 -9.18 19.28 -5.96
CA ALA A 118 -8.02 19.89 -5.33
C ALA A 118 -7.39 20.95 -6.25
N VAL A 119 -7.23 22.15 -5.71
CA VAL A 119 -6.57 23.26 -6.40
C VAL A 119 -5.57 23.98 -5.49
N ILE A 120 -4.58 24.63 -6.11
CA ILE A 120 -3.59 25.46 -5.44
C ILE A 120 -3.80 26.91 -5.87
N PRO A 121 -4.01 27.84 -4.92
CA PRO A 121 -4.27 29.23 -5.24
C PRO A 121 -2.99 29.96 -5.69
N PRO A 122 -3.11 31.01 -6.54
CA PRO A 122 -1.95 31.77 -7.00
C PRO A 122 -1.11 32.40 -5.89
N SER A 123 -1.71 32.71 -4.73
CA SER A 123 -0.97 33.23 -3.57
C SER A 123 0.10 32.26 -3.07
N TYR A 124 -0.18 30.95 -3.08
CA TYR A 124 0.81 29.93 -2.75
C TYR A 124 1.91 29.88 -3.80
N ASP A 125 1.55 29.88 -5.09
CA ASP A 125 2.52 29.81 -6.16
C ASP A 125 3.45 31.04 -6.16
N THR A 126 2.92 32.24 -5.95
CA THR A 126 3.74 33.47 -5.78
C THR A 126 4.64 33.38 -4.53
N ALA A 127 4.12 32.87 -3.42
CA ALA A 127 4.90 32.71 -2.18
C ALA A 127 6.01 31.65 -2.30
N MET A 128 5.80 30.60 -3.08
CA MET A 128 6.80 29.57 -3.34
C MET A 128 7.69 29.88 -4.55
N GLY A 129 7.37 30.93 -5.31
CA GLY A 129 8.10 31.33 -6.51
C GLY A 129 7.83 30.44 -7.73
N ASN A 130 6.69 29.77 -7.79
CA ASN A 130 6.34 28.91 -8.91
C ASN A 130 5.99 29.73 -10.16
N ARG A 131 6.56 29.35 -11.30
CA ARG A 131 6.25 29.90 -12.64
C ARG A 131 5.25 28.98 -13.33
N LEU A 132 4.11 29.54 -13.74
CA LEU A 132 3.00 28.79 -14.32
C LEU A 132 2.92 28.94 -15.85
N SER A 133 2.51 27.87 -16.53
CA SER A 133 2.01 27.87 -17.92
C SER A 133 0.50 27.79 -17.91
N GLY A 134 -0.15 28.57 -18.77
CA GLY A 134 -1.61 28.58 -18.88
C GLY A 134 -2.28 29.27 -17.70
N THR A 135 -3.61 29.19 -17.67
CA THR A 135 -4.46 29.93 -16.73
C THR A 135 -5.49 29.03 -16.08
N GLY A 136 -5.93 29.43 -14.88
CA GLY A 136 -6.99 28.78 -14.12
C GLY A 136 -6.71 27.30 -13.79
N TYR A 137 -7.77 26.49 -13.80
CA TYR A 137 -7.72 25.08 -13.38
C TYR A 137 -6.66 24.24 -14.11
N ARG A 138 -6.38 24.55 -15.39
CA ARG A 138 -5.42 23.78 -16.20
C ARG A 138 -3.99 24.33 -16.15
N ALA A 139 -3.73 25.37 -15.36
CA ALA A 139 -2.39 25.94 -15.24
C ALA A 139 -1.39 24.92 -14.67
N ARG A 140 -0.12 25.00 -15.10
CA ARG A 140 0.92 24.01 -14.76
C ARG A 140 2.20 24.69 -14.31
N VAL A 141 2.92 24.10 -13.36
CA VAL A 141 4.24 24.61 -12.97
C VAL A 141 5.28 24.24 -14.03
N ILE A 142 5.91 25.24 -14.66
CA ILE A 142 7.00 25.04 -15.63
C ILE A 142 8.36 25.16 -14.94
N GLY A 143 8.44 25.94 -13.88
CA GLY A 143 9.69 26.18 -13.18
C GLY A 143 9.50 26.99 -11.91
N VAL A 144 10.62 27.35 -11.30
CA VAL A 144 10.67 28.12 -10.05
C VAL A 144 11.56 29.35 -10.29
N THR A 145 11.17 30.50 -9.75
CA THR A 145 11.96 31.73 -9.73
C THR A 145 13.24 31.54 -8.89
N GLU A 146 14.23 32.42 -9.07
CA GLU A 146 15.46 32.36 -8.26
C GLU A 146 15.15 32.51 -6.76
N ALA A 147 14.31 33.48 -6.39
CA ALA A 147 13.86 33.67 -5.02
C ALA A 147 13.13 32.42 -4.45
N GLY A 148 12.38 31.69 -5.27
CA GLY A 148 11.76 30.43 -4.87
C GLY A 148 12.78 29.31 -4.68
N ARG A 149 13.83 29.25 -5.51
CA ARG A 149 14.94 28.30 -5.36
C ARG A 149 15.70 28.53 -4.06
N GLU A 150 16.04 29.77 -3.75
CA GLU A 150 16.73 30.14 -2.51
C GLU A 150 15.91 29.75 -1.28
N ARG A 151 14.61 30.03 -1.27
CA ARG A 151 13.71 29.59 -0.19
C ARG A 151 13.65 28.07 -0.06
N ALA A 152 13.55 27.34 -1.17
CA ALA A 152 13.55 25.89 -1.15
C ALA A 152 14.85 25.32 -0.55
N VAL A 153 16.00 25.96 -0.84
CA VAL A 153 17.29 25.61 -0.24
C VAL A 153 17.31 25.90 1.27
N VAL A 154 16.81 27.07 1.70
CA VAL A 154 16.73 27.43 3.13
C VAL A 154 15.84 26.45 3.88
N THR A 155 14.64 26.15 3.37
CA THR A 155 13.72 25.19 3.99
C THR A 155 14.34 23.79 4.04
N ALA A 156 15.01 23.34 2.96
CA ALA A 156 15.70 22.05 2.96
C ALA A 156 16.83 21.99 4.00
N ARG A 157 17.57 23.09 4.18
CA ARG A 157 18.61 23.20 5.22
C ARG A 157 18.02 23.20 6.63
N GLN A 158 16.88 23.85 6.85
CA GLN A 158 16.19 23.83 8.14
C GLN A 158 15.66 22.43 8.48
N VAL A 159 15.08 21.72 7.51
CA VAL A 159 14.64 20.34 7.69
C VAL A 159 15.82 19.41 7.98
N ALA A 160 16.95 19.58 7.29
CA ALA A 160 18.16 18.81 7.59
C ALA A 160 18.65 19.07 9.02
N LYS A 161 18.74 20.34 9.44
CA LYS A 161 19.15 20.71 10.80
C LYS A 161 18.20 20.23 11.90
N ALA A 162 16.89 20.16 11.62
CA ALA A 162 15.91 19.66 12.59
C ALA A 162 16.01 18.14 12.82
N VAL A 163 16.67 17.40 11.90
CA VAL A 163 16.91 15.96 12.01
C VAL A 163 18.25 15.66 12.71
N ASP A 164 19.12 16.65 12.87
CA ASP A 164 20.40 16.53 13.59
C ASP A 164 20.25 16.61 15.14
N ASN A 165 19.08 16.26 15.69
CA ASN A 165 18.92 16.08 17.13
C ASN A 165 19.51 14.72 17.58
N PRO A 166 20.31 14.67 18.67
CA PRO A 166 21.20 13.56 18.99
C PRO A 166 20.49 12.43 19.75
N SER A 167 19.47 11.81 19.16
CA SER A 167 18.98 10.51 19.64
C SER A 167 19.09 9.49 18.51
N GLY A 168 20.12 8.66 18.64
CA GLY A 168 20.65 7.81 17.59
C GLY A 168 19.67 6.76 17.07
N LYS A 169 19.56 6.70 15.74
CA LYS A 169 19.59 5.47 14.94
C LYS A 169 19.75 5.88 13.46
N PRO A 170 20.77 5.41 12.74
CA PRO A 170 20.93 5.74 11.33
C PRO A 170 19.88 4.96 10.53
N VAL A 171 18.80 5.64 10.13
CA VAL A 171 17.85 5.08 9.17
C VAL A 171 18.32 5.45 7.77
N ASP A 172 18.71 4.42 7.04
CA ASP A 172 19.23 4.48 5.69
C ASP A 172 18.25 5.16 4.70
N ASN A 173 18.78 6.11 3.93
CA ASN A 173 18.29 6.58 2.64
C ASN A 173 16.82 7.05 2.49
N ARG A 174 16.48 8.21 3.08
CA ARG A 174 15.39 9.06 2.52
C ARG A 174 15.96 10.10 1.56
N ARG A 175 15.72 9.89 0.26
CA ARG A 175 15.89 10.88 -0.80
C ARG A 175 15.34 12.25 -0.34
N PRO A 176 15.98 13.39 -0.68
CA PRO A 176 15.52 14.70 -0.25
C PRO A 176 14.06 14.94 -0.70
N ALA A 177 13.17 15.06 0.28
CA ALA A 177 11.73 15.29 0.13
C ALA A 177 11.36 16.70 -0.38
N GLY A 178 12.28 17.40 -1.03
CA GLY A 178 12.16 18.83 -1.38
C GLY A 178 11.68 19.12 -2.80
N ARG A 179 11.57 18.13 -3.69
CA ARG A 179 11.15 18.39 -5.09
C ARG A 179 9.66 18.14 -5.27
N GLU A 180 8.93 19.18 -5.66
CA GLU A 180 7.54 19.07 -6.14
C GLU A 180 7.54 18.12 -7.36
N PRO A 181 6.69 17.08 -7.38
CA PRO A 181 6.64 16.17 -8.51
C PRO A 181 6.23 16.95 -9.77
N HIS A 182 7.03 16.84 -10.82
CA HIS A 182 6.77 17.47 -12.11
C HIS A 182 5.37 17.08 -12.63
N SER A 183 4.57 18.05 -13.07
CA SER A 183 3.26 17.82 -13.66
C SER A 183 3.38 16.85 -14.85
N ARG A 184 2.54 15.81 -14.88
CA ARG A 184 2.46 14.87 -16.01
C ARG A 184 1.80 15.54 -17.22
N GLY A 185 2.50 15.48 -18.34
CA GLY A 185 2.01 15.82 -19.67
C GLY A 185 3.22 15.93 -20.59
N GLY A 186 3.29 15.05 -21.60
CA GLY A 186 4.43 14.98 -22.52
C GLY A 186 4.80 16.37 -23.02
N SER A 187 6.10 16.72 -22.88
CA SER A 187 6.59 17.89 -23.58
C SER A 187 6.35 17.64 -25.06
N ARG A 188 5.49 18.45 -25.67
CA ARG A 188 5.63 18.70 -27.10
C ARG A 188 7.07 19.15 -27.27
N ASN A 189 7.88 18.38 -28.01
CA ASN A 189 9.24 18.76 -28.38
C ASN A 189 9.11 20.06 -29.18
N LEU A 190 9.07 21.20 -28.49
CA LEU A 190 9.35 22.48 -29.11
C LEU A 190 10.83 22.43 -29.45
N HIS A 191 11.12 22.64 -30.74
CA HIS A 191 12.47 22.70 -31.26
C HIS A 191 13.37 23.47 -30.29
N LYS A 192 14.45 22.82 -29.86
CA LYS A 192 15.61 23.54 -29.35
C LYS A 192 16.01 24.50 -30.46
N VAL A 193 15.71 25.78 -30.27
CA VAL A 193 16.32 26.84 -31.07
C VAL A 193 17.82 26.69 -30.86
N GLU A 194 18.50 26.38 -31.95
CA GLU A 194 19.94 26.31 -32.04
C GLU A 194 20.48 27.73 -31.84
N VAL A 195 20.92 28.03 -30.61
CA VAL A 195 21.67 29.25 -30.34
C VAL A 195 23.12 28.92 -30.66
N SER A 196 23.54 29.29 -31.85
CA SER A 196 24.94 29.34 -32.25
C SER A 196 25.67 30.40 -31.41
N GLY A 197 26.85 30.05 -30.91
CA GLY A 197 27.80 31.00 -30.33
C GLY A 197 27.64 31.24 -28.83
N GLY A 198 28.48 30.59 -28.04
CA GLY A 198 28.66 30.91 -26.62
C GLY A 198 29.85 30.15 -26.04
N LEU A 199 31.04 30.75 -26.16
CA LEU A 199 32.33 30.27 -25.64
C LEU A 199 32.20 29.67 -24.23
N LYS A 200 32.74 28.46 -24.07
CA LYS A 200 32.66 27.67 -22.84
C LYS A 200 33.88 27.84 -21.93
N ASP A 201 34.49 29.01 -21.94
CA ASP A 201 35.62 29.35 -21.08
C ASP A 201 35.40 30.70 -20.40
N THR A 202 34.94 30.65 -19.15
CA THR A 202 35.23 31.71 -18.19
C THR A 202 35.98 31.10 -17.02
N SER A 203 37.19 31.59 -16.80
CA SER A 203 38.08 31.19 -15.72
C SER A 203 37.82 32.00 -14.44
N ARG A 204 37.92 31.32 -13.29
CA ARG A 204 38.42 31.85 -12.00
C ARG A 204 38.50 30.67 -11.01
N LYS A 205 39.72 30.22 -10.68
CA LYS A 205 40.54 30.62 -9.52
C LYS A 205 39.92 30.28 -8.16
N CYS A 206 40.61 29.36 -7.48
CA CYS A 206 40.71 29.17 -6.03
C CYS A 206 39.49 28.62 -5.25
N ALA A 207 39.52 27.31 -5.01
CA ALA A 207 39.21 26.75 -3.70
C ALA A 207 40.08 25.50 -3.49
N SER A 208 41.34 25.71 -3.11
CA SER A 208 42.19 24.66 -2.56
C SER A 208 41.58 24.21 -1.23
N ARG A 209 41.05 22.99 -1.17
CA ARG A 209 40.82 22.28 0.09
C ARG A 209 41.60 20.98 0.04
N PRO A 210 42.50 20.71 0.99
CA PRO A 210 43.20 19.44 1.07
C PRO A 210 42.17 18.37 1.45
N ASN A 211 41.95 17.44 0.53
CA ASN A 211 41.08 16.29 0.73
C ASN A 211 41.87 15.27 1.56
N ARG A 212 41.81 15.38 2.89
CA ARG A 212 42.27 14.32 3.80
C ARG A 212 41.21 13.23 3.78
N SER A 213 41.30 12.34 2.80
CA SER A 213 40.51 11.11 2.75
C SER A 213 41.01 10.17 3.85
N THR A 214 40.38 10.23 5.01
CA THR A 214 40.44 9.15 5.98
C THR A 214 39.59 8.01 5.42
N SER A 215 40.26 6.95 4.96
CA SER A 215 39.63 5.68 4.60
C SER A 215 38.92 5.11 5.83
N PRO A 216 37.62 4.77 5.77
CA PRO A 216 37.03 3.87 6.74
C PRO A 216 37.37 2.44 6.34
N SER A 217 38.05 1.78 7.27
CA SER A 217 38.30 0.35 7.36
C SER A 217 37.12 -0.51 6.93
N GLU A 218 37.46 -1.63 6.32
CA GLU A 218 36.63 -2.81 6.14
C GLU A 218 35.84 -3.12 7.42
N THR A 219 34.51 -3.09 7.31
CA THR A 219 33.62 -3.84 8.21
C THR A 219 32.36 -4.17 7.42
N GLY A 220 32.06 -5.47 7.37
CA GLY A 220 31.16 -6.11 6.40
C GLY A 220 29.78 -5.49 6.26
N SER A 221 29.39 -5.22 5.01
CA SER A 221 28.00 -5.11 4.58
C SER A 221 27.89 -5.73 3.19
N SER A 222 27.45 -6.99 3.18
CA SER A 222 27.02 -7.71 1.99
C SER A 222 25.80 -7.01 1.39
N GLY A 223 25.92 -6.47 0.17
CA GLY A 223 24.76 -6.08 -0.66
C GLY A 223 24.84 -4.75 -1.41
N ALA A 224 25.83 -3.90 -1.15
CA ALA A 224 26.00 -2.64 -1.90
C ALA A 224 26.69 -2.91 -3.25
N GLY A 225 25.87 -3.03 -4.30
CA GLY A 225 26.25 -3.44 -5.66
C GLY A 225 27.53 -2.81 -6.19
N ARG A 226 28.44 -3.70 -6.62
CA ARG A 226 29.61 -3.38 -7.46
C ARG A 226 29.19 -2.41 -8.57
N ARG A 227 29.88 -1.28 -8.69
CA ARG A 227 29.70 -0.36 -9.83
C ARG A 227 29.99 -1.16 -11.11
N ARG A 228 28.95 -1.43 -11.91
CA ARG A 228 29.12 -2.15 -13.18
C ARG A 228 29.94 -1.32 -14.17
N SER A 229 30.89 -1.96 -14.83
CA SER A 229 31.70 -1.30 -15.86
C SER A 229 30.86 -0.99 -17.10
N PRO A 230 31.22 0.03 -17.90
CA PRO A 230 30.53 0.32 -19.15
C PRO A 230 30.47 -0.87 -20.12
N LEU A 231 31.53 -1.69 -20.16
CA LEU A 231 31.59 -2.92 -20.95
C LEU A 231 30.57 -3.97 -20.47
N GLN A 232 30.40 -4.10 -19.15
CA GLN A 232 29.40 -5.00 -18.59
C GLN A 232 27.98 -4.55 -18.98
N VAL A 233 27.70 -3.25 -18.93
CA VAL A 233 26.40 -2.69 -19.36
C VAL A 233 26.16 -2.92 -20.86
N ALA A 234 27.20 -2.81 -21.69
CA ALA A 234 27.08 -3.11 -23.11
C ALA A 234 26.72 -4.59 -23.35
N ARG A 235 27.36 -5.51 -22.62
CA ARG A 235 27.03 -6.95 -22.66
C ARG A 235 25.59 -7.21 -22.21
N ASP A 236 25.15 -6.60 -21.11
CA ASP A 236 23.77 -6.72 -20.62
C ASP A 236 22.74 -6.30 -21.69
N ILE A 237 23.04 -5.22 -22.43
CA ILE A 237 22.18 -4.72 -23.51
C ILE A 237 22.16 -5.70 -24.70
N VAL A 238 23.29 -6.36 -25.02
CA VAL A 238 23.34 -7.40 -26.06
C VAL A 238 22.47 -8.59 -25.67
N THR A 239 22.58 -9.07 -24.43
CA THR A 239 21.73 -10.17 -23.94
C THR A 239 20.25 -9.77 -23.92
N ALA A 240 19.92 -8.55 -23.49
CA ALA A 240 18.55 -8.05 -23.52
C ALA A 240 17.98 -7.95 -24.95
N ARG A 241 18.81 -7.67 -25.96
CA ARG A 241 18.39 -7.70 -27.38
C ARG A 241 18.02 -9.10 -27.84
N GLN A 242 18.68 -10.15 -27.33
CA GLN A 242 18.36 -11.55 -27.64
C GLN A 242 17.10 -12.03 -26.92
N VAL A 243 16.90 -11.62 -25.66
CA VAL A 243 15.71 -11.99 -24.86
C VAL A 243 14.43 -11.33 -25.37
N ARG A 244 14.50 -10.05 -25.76
CA ARG A 244 13.32 -9.26 -26.16
C ARG A 244 12.42 -9.91 -27.23
N PRO A 245 12.93 -10.47 -28.35
CA PRO A 245 12.07 -11.12 -29.34
C PRO A 245 11.45 -12.42 -28.85
N LEU A 246 12.11 -13.14 -27.93
CA LEU A 246 11.66 -14.43 -27.41
C LEU A 246 10.50 -14.29 -26.40
N VAL A 247 10.34 -13.11 -25.80
CA VAL A 247 9.31 -12.85 -24.78
C VAL A 247 8.30 -11.85 -25.33
N GLY A 248 7.17 -12.36 -25.83
CA GLY A 248 6.16 -11.58 -26.56
C GLY A 248 5.65 -10.33 -25.80
N TRP A 249 5.57 -10.41 -24.47
CA TRP A 249 5.11 -9.30 -23.64
C TRP A 249 6.21 -8.26 -23.31
N ALA A 250 7.49 -8.58 -23.49
CA ALA A 250 8.61 -7.67 -23.25
C ALA A 250 9.02 -6.84 -24.48
N GLN A 251 8.41 -7.09 -25.64
CA GLN A 251 8.80 -6.50 -26.93
C GLN A 251 8.75 -4.97 -26.98
N HIS A 252 7.82 -4.35 -26.25
CA HIS A 252 7.61 -2.89 -26.24
C HIS A 252 8.50 -2.14 -25.23
N GLU A 253 9.32 -2.85 -24.44
CA GLU A 253 10.19 -2.24 -23.44
C GLU A 253 11.49 -1.70 -24.06
N GLN A 254 12.04 -0.63 -23.46
CA GLN A 254 13.32 -0.08 -23.89
C GLN A 254 14.47 -1.02 -23.48
N LEU A 255 15.41 -1.31 -24.41
CA LEU A 255 16.51 -2.24 -24.19
C LEU A 255 17.33 -1.96 -22.92
N ARG A 256 17.59 -0.67 -22.61
CA ARG A 256 18.33 -0.29 -21.40
C ARG A 256 17.55 -0.58 -20.13
N LYS A 257 16.22 -0.41 -20.15
CA LYS A 257 15.34 -0.69 -19.00
C LYS A 257 15.21 -2.19 -18.80
N LEU A 258 15.07 -2.95 -19.89
CA LEU A 258 15.04 -4.40 -19.86
C LEU A 258 16.36 -4.97 -19.33
N ALA A 259 17.51 -4.54 -19.87
CA ALA A 259 18.83 -4.94 -19.40
C ALA A 259 19.05 -4.63 -17.90
N PHE A 260 18.52 -3.49 -17.42
CA PHE A 260 18.54 -3.14 -16.00
C PHE A 260 17.68 -4.08 -15.14
N ALA A 261 16.49 -4.45 -15.62
CA ALA A 261 15.59 -5.34 -14.88
C ALA A 261 16.11 -6.79 -14.81
N LEU A 262 16.80 -7.25 -15.86
CA LEU A 262 17.37 -8.60 -15.95
C LEU A 262 18.69 -8.76 -15.17
N ARG A 263 19.19 -7.69 -14.54
CA ARG A 263 20.47 -7.70 -13.83
C ARG A 263 20.66 -8.85 -12.84
N PRO A 264 19.68 -9.19 -11.97
CA PRO A 264 19.85 -10.29 -11.03
C PRO A 264 19.98 -11.66 -11.71
N LEU A 265 19.36 -11.84 -12.88
CA LEU A 265 19.45 -13.06 -13.67
C LEU A 265 20.79 -13.15 -14.42
N LEU A 266 21.24 -12.01 -14.97
CA LEU A 266 22.53 -11.90 -15.63
C LEU A 266 23.72 -12.05 -14.66
N ASP A 267 23.59 -11.54 -13.43
CA ASP A 267 24.63 -11.70 -12.39
C ASP A 267 24.78 -13.16 -11.95
N ARG A 268 23.71 -13.98 -12.08
CA ARG A 268 23.76 -15.43 -11.88
C ARG A 268 24.35 -16.18 -13.08
N GLY A 269 24.74 -15.49 -14.15
CA GLY A 269 25.30 -16.09 -15.36
C GLY A 269 24.28 -16.83 -16.22
N GLN A 270 22.98 -16.56 -16.08
CA GLN A 270 21.97 -17.18 -16.93
C GLN A 270 22.10 -16.70 -18.39
N ASP A 271 21.91 -17.61 -19.33
CA ASP A 271 21.94 -17.33 -20.76
C ASP A 271 20.61 -16.74 -21.25
N ALA A 272 20.60 -16.19 -22.46
CA ALA A 272 19.42 -15.53 -23.01
C ALA A 272 18.21 -16.47 -23.16
N GLN A 273 18.44 -17.75 -23.45
CA GLN A 273 17.35 -18.72 -23.64
C GLN A 273 16.74 -19.13 -22.30
N THR A 274 17.54 -19.38 -21.28
CA THR A 274 17.03 -19.66 -19.92
C THR A 274 16.26 -18.48 -19.37
N ILE A 275 16.77 -17.26 -19.55
CA ILE A 275 16.06 -16.04 -19.15
C ILE A 275 14.71 -15.95 -19.89
N ALA A 276 14.68 -16.19 -21.20
CA ALA A 276 13.44 -16.13 -21.97
C ALA A 276 12.43 -17.21 -21.56
N ALA A 277 12.89 -18.43 -21.26
CA ALA A 277 12.05 -19.51 -20.75
C ALA A 277 11.45 -19.17 -19.39
N GLU A 278 12.27 -18.63 -18.47
CA GLU A 278 11.82 -18.20 -17.16
C GLU A 278 10.76 -17.09 -17.27
N LEU A 279 11.00 -16.06 -18.10
CA LEU A 279 10.05 -14.97 -18.34
C LEU A 279 8.77 -15.42 -19.06
N SER A 280 8.86 -16.45 -19.90
CA SER A 280 7.68 -17.05 -20.55
C SER A 280 6.86 -17.86 -19.54
N SER A 281 7.51 -18.58 -18.61
CA SER A 281 6.81 -19.30 -17.53
C SER A 281 5.96 -18.36 -16.65
N TRP A 282 6.41 -17.12 -16.49
CA TRP A 282 5.73 -16.10 -15.69
C TRP A 282 4.38 -15.68 -16.28
N GLN A 283 4.24 -15.75 -17.61
CA GLN A 283 3.00 -15.44 -18.31
C GLN A 283 1.90 -16.44 -17.93
N TYR A 284 2.25 -17.71 -17.71
CA TYR A 284 1.30 -18.75 -17.32
C TYR A 284 0.99 -18.72 -15.82
N ALA A 285 1.96 -18.33 -14.98
CA ALA A 285 1.81 -18.34 -13.53
C ALA A 285 0.99 -17.15 -12.98
N ASP A 286 1.11 -15.96 -13.57
CA ASP A 286 0.54 -14.72 -13.00
C ASP A 286 -0.57 -14.08 -13.86
N GLY A 287 -0.80 -14.57 -15.08
CA GLY A 287 -1.72 -13.97 -16.05
C GLY A 287 -2.98 -14.81 -16.31
N PRO A 288 -4.14 -14.21 -16.64
CA PRO A 288 -5.35 -14.92 -17.05
C PRO A 288 -5.25 -15.44 -18.50
N GLY A 289 -4.26 -16.28 -18.77
CA GLY A 289 -4.05 -16.93 -20.07
C GLY A 289 -3.06 -16.24 -21.01
N VAL A 290 -2.97 -16.76 -22.25
CA VAL A 290 -1.91 -16.52 -23.26
C VAL A 290 -1.83 -15.05 -23.73
N THR A 291 -2.82 -14.20 -23.45
CA THR A 291 -2.86 -12.80 -23.91
C THR A 291 -2.36 -11.77 -22.89
N TRP A 292 -1.98 -12.19 -21.69
CA TRP A 292 -1.56 -11.27 -20.63
C TRP A 292 -0.25 -10.54 -20.97
N ARG A 293 -0.26 -9.20 -20.79
CA ARG A 293 0.92 -8.33 -20.99
C ARG A 293 0.95 -7.22 -19.93
N PRO A 294 2.03 -7.10 -19.12
CA PRO A 294 2.18 -5.99 -18.19
C PRO A 294 2.41 -4.67 -18.94
N ALA A 295 1.84 -3.58 -18.43
CA ALA A 295 2.02 -2.24 -19.01
C ALA A 295 3.47 -1.71 -18.88
N GLU A 296 4.21 -2.19 -17.87
CA GLU A 296 5.62 -1.87 -17.67
C GLU A 296 6.43 -3.16 -17.40
N PRO A 297 6.88 -3.87 -18.45
CA PRO A 297 7.64 -5.11 -18.35
C PRO A 297 8.82 -5.04 -17.38
N ALA A 298 9.67 -4.01 -17.48
CA ALA A 298 10.86 -3.89 -16.63
C ALA A 298 10.53 -3.71 -15.14
N ALA A 299 9.45 -2.98 -14.84
CA ALA A 299 8.99 -2.78 -13.46
C ALA A 299 8.43 -4.08 -12.87
N TYR A 300 7.64 -4.80 -13.65
CA TYR A 300 7.10 -6.11 -13.27
C TYR A 300 8.21 -7.13 -12.98
N ILE A 301 9.21 -7.24 -13.87
CA ILE A 301 10.37 -8.13 -13.68
C ILE A 301 11.11 -7.79 -12.38
N THR A 302 11.42 -6.51 -12.18
CA THR A 302 12.14 -6.04 -10.99
C THR A 302 11.35 -6.36 -9.71
N ALA A 303 10.02 -6.15 -9.71
CA ALA A 303 9.17 -6.43 -8.57
C ALA A 303 9.07 -7.93 -8.26
N ARG A 304 9.00 -8.78 -9.29
CA ARG A 304 8.95 -10.24 -9.11
C ARG A 304 10.27 -10.80 -8.59
N LEU A 305 11.40 -10.35 -9.13
CA LEU A 305 12.72 -10.76 -8.64
C LEU A 305 12.98 -10.30 -7.19
N LYS A 306 12.53 -9.10 -6.83
CA LYS A 306 12.59 -8.63 -5.42
C LYS A 306 11.74 -9.45 -4.48
N ARG A 307 10.53 -9.85 -4.89
CA ARG A 307 9.67 -10.72 -4.08
C ARG A 307 10.32 -12.10 -3.87
N ARG A 308 10.92 -12.68 -4.90
CA ARG A 308 11.65 -13.94 -4.79
C ARG A 308 12.86 -13.85 -3.85
N ALA A 309 13.70 -12.83 -4.02
CA ALA A 309 14.84 -12.61 -3.12
C ALA A 309 14.39 -12.43 -1.65
N GLY A 310 13.30 -11.70 -1.42
CA GLY A 310 12.74 -11.53 -0.07
C GLY A 310 12.16 -12.82 0.52
N CYS A 311 11.57 -13.70 -0.29
CA CYS A 311 11.13 -15.02 0.16
C CYS A 311 12.31 -15.93 0.52
N GLU A 312 13.36 -15.96 -0.31
CA GLU A 312 14.58 -16.76 -0.05
C GLU A 312 15.31 -16.29 1.23
N GLU A 313 15.38 -14.97 1.46
CA GLU A 313 15.93 -14.40 2.70
C GLU A 313 15.03 -14.67 3.92
N ALA A 314 13.70 -14.61 3.75
CA ALA A 314 12.76 -14.90 4.82
C ALA A 314 12.73 -16.39 5.19
N GLU A 315 12.86 -17.31 4.24
CA GLU A 315 12.97 -18.75 4.49
C GLU A 315 14.28 -19.07 5.22
N SER A 316 15.39 -18.47 4.80
CA SER A 316 16.69 -18.62 5.48
C SER A 316 16.66 -18.04 6.91
N GLY A 317 15.98 -16.91 7.10
CA GLY A 317 15.75 -16.30 8.41
C GLY A 317 14.78 -17.09 9.30
N PHE A 318 13.80 -17.77 8.70
CA PHE A 318 12.81 -18.58 9.43
C PHE A 318 13.40 -19.90 9.91
N VAL A 319 14.25 -20.55 9.10
CA VAL A 319 14.99 -21.76 9.50
C VAL A 319 15.92 -21.44 10.69
N THR A 320 16.67 -20.34 10.61
CA THR A 320 17.57 -19.92 11.70
C THR A 320 16.82 -19.45 12.95
N ALA A 321 15.66 -18.80 12.83
CA ALA A 321 14.86 -18.38 13.98
C ALA A 321 14.13 -19.55 14.67
N ARG A 322 13.75 -20.59 13.93
CA ARG A 322 13.10 -21.80 14.46
C ARG A 322 14.02 -22.65 15.34
N GLU A 323 15.32 -22.55 15.13
CA GLU A 323 16.36 -23.19 15.94
C GLU A 323 16.76 -22.36 17.18
N SER A 324 16.14 -21.20 17.40
CA SER A 324 16.43 -20.37 18.57
C SER A 324 15.85 -20.99 19.86
N PRO A 325 16.68 -21.25 20.89
CA PRO A 325 16.24 -21.87 22.14
C PRO A 325 15.22 -21.02 22.90
N ALA A 326 15.27 -19.69 22.76
CA ALA A 326 14.31 -18.78 23.38
C ALA A 326 12.90 -18.91 22.77
N LEU A 327 12.82 -19.21 21.47
CA LEU A 327 11.57 -19.36 20.74
C LEU A 327 10.97 -20.75 20.98
N GLN A 328 11.82 -21.77 21.17
CA GLN A 328 11.41 -23.09 21.65
C GLN A 328 10.81 -23.03 23.06
N ALA A 329 11.48 -22.34 24.00
CA ALA A 329 10.95 -22.12 25.35
C ALA A 329 9.61 -21.39 25.34
N HIS A 330 9.43 -20.40 24.46
CA HIS A 330 8.14 -19.70 24.30
C HIS A 330 7.03 -20.63 23.79
N PHE A 331 7.32 -21.52 22.83
CA PHE A 331 6.34 -22.49 22.35
C PHE A 331 6.00 -23.57 23.39
N GLU A 332 6.96 -23.95 24.22
CA GLU A 332 6.72 -24.85 25.36
C GLU A 332 5.85 -24.18 26.43
N GLN A 333 6.10 -22.90 26.70
CA GLN A 333 5.28 -22.12 27.62
C GLN A 333 3.84 -21.98 27.12
N LEU A 334 3.63 -21.72 25.82
CA LEU A 334 2.29 -21.69 25.23
C LEU A 334 1.56 -23.03 25.37
N ARG A 335 2.25 -24.15 25.06
CA ARG A 335 1.69 -25.49 25.25
C ARG A 335 1.33 -25.77 26.72
N ALA A 336 2.17 -25.35 27.66
CA ALA A 336 1.90 -25.48 29.09
C ALA A 336 0.68 -24.63 29.52
N THR A 337 0.53 -23.42 28.99
CA THR A 337 -0.65 -22.57 29.27
C THR A 337 -1.94 -23.13 28.69
N GLU A 338 -1.89 -23.71 27.49
CA GLU A 338 -3.06 -24.37 26.89
C GLU A 338 -3.44 -25.64 27.65
N ALA A 339 -2.47 -26.44 28.11
CA ALA A 339 -2.72 -27.60 28.97
C ALA A 339 -3.38 -27.19 30.30
N LEU A 340 -2.87 -26.14 30.96
CA LEU A 340 -3.47 -25.62 32.19
C LEU A 340 -4.90 -25.13 31.96
N ARG A 341 -5.14 -24.45 30.83
CA ARG A 341 -6.48 -23.97 30.47
C ARG A 341 -7.45 -25.13 30.27
N ARG A 342 -7.04 -26.21 29.60
CA ARG A 342 -7.85 -27.43 29.47
C ARG A 342 -8.17 -28.06 30.82
N MET A 343 -7.19 -28.16 31.71
CA MET A 343 -7.41 -28.68 33.07
C MET A 343 -8.42 -27.83 33.86
N ILE A 344 -8.37 -26.50 33.72
CA ILE A 344 -9.32 -25.59 34.36
C ILE A 344 -10.72 -25.73 33.75
N GLU A 345 -10.81 -25.87 32.43
CA GLU A 345 -12.09 -26.07 31.73
C GLU A 345 -12.72 -27.43 32.08
N GLU A 346 -11.93 -28.49 32.18
CA GLU A 346 -12.37 -29.82 32.64
C GLU A 346 -12.82 -29.81 34.10
N ALA A 347 -12.07 -29.15 34.98
CA ALA A 347 -12.42 -29.03 36.41
C ALA A 347 -13.69 -28.19 36.64
N ASN A 348 -14.02 -27.27 35.74
CA ASN A 348 -15.21 -26.42 35.80
C ASN A 348 -16.35 -26.89 34.89
N ALA A 349 -16.24 -28.07 34.29
CA ALA A 349 -17.32 -28.63 33.48
C ALA A 349 -18.54 -28.86 34.39
N PRO A 350 -19.71 -28.25 34.10
CA PRO A 350 -20.89 -28.45 34.92
C PRO A 350 -21.29 -29.93 34.91
N ALA A 351 -21.66 -30.46 36.07
CA ALA A 351 -22.15 -31.83 36.18
C ALA A 351 -23.34 -32.02 35.23
N ARG A 352 -23.26 -33.05 34.36
CA ARG A 352 -24.30 -33.35 33.38
C ARG A 352 -25.64 -33.50 34.07
N THR A 353 -26.65 -32.78 33.60
CA THR A 353 -27.98 -32.84 34.19
C THR A 353 -28.69 -34.13 33.77
N GLU A 354 -29.67 -34.58 34.55
CA GLU A 354 -30.43 -35.79 34.20
C GLU A 354 -31.22 -35.63 32.89
N GLU A 355 -31.56 -34.38 32.52
CA GLU A 355 -32.18 -34.09 31.23
C GLU A 355 -31.20 -34.33 30.07
N ASP A 356 -29.92 -33.96 30.22
CA ASP A 356 -28.89 -34.23 29.21
C ASP A 356 -28.69 -35.75 29.01
N ARG A 357 -28.66 -36.52 30.10
CA ARG A 357 -28.60 -37.99 30.03
C ARG A 357 -29.83 -38.56 29.34
N ARG A 358 -31.02 -38.04 29.62
CA ARG A 358 -32.27 -38.47 28.98
C ARG A 358 -32.26 -38.19 27.48
N GLN A 359 -31.85 -36.99 27.07
CA GLN A 359 -31.75 -36.61 25.65
C GLN A 359 -30.71 -37.47 24.91
N ALA A 360 -29.56 -37.72 25.52
CA ALA A 360 -28.52 -38.59 24.96
C ALA A 360 -29.04 -40.03 24.76
N ARG A 361 -29.75 -40.59 25.75
CA ARG A 361 -30.36 -41.92 25.66
C ARG A 361 -31.44 -42.01 24.58
N LEU A 362 -32.23 -40.94 24.38
CA LEU A 362 -33.23 -40.88 23.32
C LEU A 362 -32.57 -40.83 21.94
N ALA A 363 -31.57 -39.97 21.75
CA ALA A 363 -30.83 -39.85 20.49
C ALA A 363 -30.13 -41.18 20.13
N ALA A 364 -29.53 -41.84 21.12
CA ALA A 364 -28.83 -43.10 20.93
C ALA A 364 -29.72 -44.28 20.53
N ARG A 365 -31.03 -44.23 20.81
CA ARG A 365 -31.98 -45.23 20.27
C ARG A 365 -32.17 -45.11 18.76
N HIS A 366 -32.01 -43.90 18.22
CA HIS A 366 -32.13 -43.64 16.79
C HIS A 366 -30.79 -43.78 16.06
N ASP A 367 -29.68 -43.58 16.78
CA ASP A 367 -28.33 -43.70 16.24
C ASP A 367 -27.40 -44.47 17.21
N PRO A 368 -27.30 -45.80 17.07
CA PRO A 368 -26.43 -46.62 17.92
C PRO A 368 -24.94 -46.44 17.63
N GLN A 369 -24.54 -45.89 16.48
CA GLN A 369 -23.11 -45.66 16.18
C GLN A 369 -22.53 -44.60 17.10
N ARG A 370 -23.31 -43.57 17.42
CA ARG A 370 -22.92 -42.51 18.34
C ARG A 370 -22.52 -43.01 19.73
N VAL A 371 -23.09 -44.13 20.20
CA VAL A 371 -22.72 -44.75 21.48
C VAL A 371 -21.34 -45.43 21.39
N LEU A 372 -21.02 -46.02 20.24
CA LEU A 372 -19.75 -46.70 20.01
C LEU A 372 -18.61 -45.71 19.79
N ASP A 373 -18.88 -44.61 19.08
CA ASP A 373 -17.93 -43.52 18.91
C ASP A 373 -17.59 -42.88 20.27
N HIS A 374 -18.61 -42.64 21.10
CA HIS A 374 -18.40 -42.11 22.45
C HIS A 374 -17.63 -43.09 23.36
N LEU A 375 -17.89 -44.40 23.22
CA LEU A 375 -17.13 -45.43 23.93
C LEU A 375 -15.64 -45.41 23.54
N ALA A 376 -15.33 -45.19 22.26
CA ALA A 376 -13.96 -45.13 21.77
C ALA A 376 -13.23 -43.84 22.17
N GLU A 377 -13.94 -42.72 22.25
CA GLU A 377 -13.38 -41.39 22.55
C GLU A 377 -13.28 -41.09 24.04
N CYS A 378 -14.27 -41.49 24.84
CA CYS A 378 -14.43 -41.08 26.25
C CYS A 378 -14.29 -42.23 27.26
N GLY A 379 -14.23 -43.48 26.79
CA GLY A 379 -14.04 -44.66 27.65
C GLY A 379 -15.34 -45.23 28.26
N GLU A 380 -15.22 -46.36 28.95
CA GLU A 380 -16.36 -47.16 29.42
C GLU A 380 -17.18 -46.46 30.51
N ASP A 381 -16.53 -45.89 31.53
CA ASP A 381 -17.20 -45.30 32.68
C ASP A 381 -18.08 -44.11 32.31
N ASP A 382 -17.58 -43.21 31.46
CA ASP A 382 -18.32 -42.00 31.03
C ASP A 382 -19.49 -42.38 30.11
N THR A 383 -19.28 -43.37 29.25
CA THR A 383 -20.31 -43.89 28.36
C THR A 383 -21.41 -44.61 29.13
N PHE A 384 -21.08 -45.34 30.19
CA PHE A 384 -22.04 -45.99 31.06
C PHE A 384 -22.85 -45.00 31.90
N ASP A 385 -22.25 -43.92 32.41
CA ASP A 385 -23.00 -42.85 33.09
C ASP A 385 -24.04 -42.22 32.15
N LEU A 386 -23.60 -41.88 30.93
CA LEU A 386 -24.42 -41.13 29.98
C LEU A 386 -25.57 -41.97 29.40
N TYR A 387 -25.26 -43.16 28.88
CA TYR A 387 -26.22 -43.97 28.12
C TYR A 387 -26.83 -45.12 28.93
N GLY A 388 -26.19 -45.52 30.03
CA GLY A 388 -26.57 -46.68 30.83
C GLY A 388 -26.09 -48.00 30.22
N TRP A 389 -25.68 -48.93 31.09
CA TRP A 389 -25.07 -50.22 30.70
C TRP A 389 -25.89 -51.03 29.68
N ARG A 390 -27.22 -51.03 29.79
CA ARG A 390 -28.11 -51.79 28.89
C ARG A 390 -28.05 -51.30 27.45
N LEU A 391 -27.91 -49.99 27.26
CA LEU A 391 -27.94 -49.37 25.94
C LEU A 391 -26.59 -49.53 25.24
N VAL A 392 -25.49 -49.40 25.99
CA VAL A 392 -24.12 -49.69 25.51
C VAL A 392 -23.98 -51.16 25.11
N SER A 393 -24.43 -52.08 25.98
CA SER A 393 -24.41 -53.52 25.70
C SER A 393 -25.30 -53.91 24.52
N TRP A 394 -26.37 -53.15 24.25
CA TRP A 394 -27.22 -53.36 23.07
C TRP A 394 -26.53 -52.85 21.80
N ALA A 395 -25.91 -51.67 21.83
CA ALA A 395 -25.19 -51.10 20.70
C ALA A 395 -23.97 -51.94 20.29
N GLN A 396 -23.20 -52.47 21.25
CA GLN A 396 -22.10 -53.40 20.99
C GLN A 396 -22.59 -54.70 20.33
N ARG A 397 -23.65 -55.33 20.86
CA ARG A 397 -24.26 -56.52 20.25
C ARG A 397 -24.78 -56.26 18.83
N LEU A 398 -25.27 -55.05 18.55
CA LEU A 398 -25.72 -54.65 17.21
C LEU A 398 -24.55 -54.43 16.24
N ALA A 399 -23.37 -54.03 16.75
CA ALA A 399 -22.15 -53.93 15.97
C ALA A 399 -21.57 -55.31 15.64
N ASP A 400 -21.58 -56.22 16.61
CA ASP A 400 -21.04 -57.59 16.47
C ASP A 400 -21.94 -58.50 15.63
N SER A 401 -23.23 -58.15 15.46
CA SER A 401 -24.21 -58.94 14.68
C SER A 401 -24.91 -58.07 13.63
N PRO A 402 -24.29 -57.80 12.48
CA PRO A 402 -24.82 -56.91 11.45
C PRO A 402 -26.17 -57.36 10.85
N HIS A 403 -26.55 -58.63 11.02
CA HIS A 403 -27.81 -59.22 10.54
C HIS A 403 -29.05 -58.73 11.33
N LEU A 404 -28.88 -58.19 12.54
CA LEU A 404 -29.98 -57.68 13.38
C LEU A 404 -30.44 -56.26 12.99
N ARG A 405 -29.68 -55.54 12.14
CA ARG A 405 -30.03 -54.18 11.67
C ARG A 405 -31.30 -54.13 10.81
N GLN A 406 -31.71 -55.26 10.22
CA GLN A 406 -32.90 -55.30 9.33
C GLN A 406 -34.24 -55.46 10.08
N ARG A 407 -34.24 -55.83 11.37
CA ARG A 407 -35.49 -56.08 12.11
C ARG A 407 -36.05 -54.88 12.89
N SER A 408 -35.30 -53.79 13.06
CA SER A 408 -35.76 -52.61 13.83
C SER A 408 -36.19 -51.41 12.97
N ARG A 409 -36.31 -51.58 11.64
CA ARG A 409 -36.81 -50.56 10.70
C ARG A 409 -38.21 -50.88 10.14
N ALA A 410 -38.87 -51.93 10.65
CA ALA A 410 -40.24 -52.29 10.31
C ALA A 410 -41.21 -51.80 11.40
#